data_AF-A0A7W1VXL5-F1
#
_entry.id   AF-A0A7W1VXL5-F1
#
_cell.length_a   1.000
_cell.length_b   1.000
_cell.length_c   1.000
_cell.angle_alpha   90.00
_cell.angle_beta   90.00
_cell.angle_gamma   90.00
#
_symmetry.space_group_name_H-M   'P 1'
#
loop_
_entity.id
_entity.type
_entity.pdbx_description
1 polymer ?
#
loop_
_entity_poly.entity_id
_entity_poly.type
_entity_poly.pdbx_seq_one_letter_code
_entity_poly.pdbx_strand_id
1 'polypeptide(L)' 'MTEVKAKPMEADITTYNDLHIFQSEEEYSIFNKLNFTKTGEGKHWLHNFFQYPFSDPKLIN' A
#
# COMPACT_ATOMS: atom_id res chain seq x y z
N MET A 1 12.97 17.05 -22.10
CA MET A 1 12.63 17.12 -20.67
C MET A 1 12.11 15.74 -20.30
N THR A 2 12.92 14.93 -19.63
CA THR A 2 12.55 13.56 -19.26
C THR A 2 11.70 13.62 -18.00
N GLU A 3 10.45 13.14 -18.05
CA GLU A 3 9.66 12.91 -16.84
C GLU A 3 10.42 11.93 -15.94
N VAL A 4 10.87 12.41 -14.78
CA VAL A 4 11.32 11.51 -13.72
C VAL A 4 10.05 10.95 -13.11
N LYS A 5 9.66 9.73 -13.52
CA LYS A 5 8.59 8.98 -12.84
C LYS A 5 8.95 8.90 -11.36
N ALA A 6 8.06 9.38 -10.48
CA ALA A 6 8.24 9.25 -9.05
C ALA A 6 8.40 7.78 -8.69
N LYS A 7 9.53 7.44 -8.06
CA LYS A 7 9.83 6.09 -7.59
C LYS A 7 8.96 5.83 -6.34
N PRO A 8 8.25 4.71 -6.21
CA PRO A 8 7.53 4.40 -4.98
C PRO A 8 8.51 4.22 -3.81
N MET A 9 7.99 4.24 -2.58
CA MET A 9 8.73 3.81 -1.40
C MET A 9 9.24 2.37 -1.61
N GLU A 10 10.49 2.11 -1.26
CA GLU A 10 11.05 0.76 -1.35
C GLU A 10 10.88 0.00 -0.03
N ALA A 11 10.18 -1.13 -0.10
CA ALA A 11 10.11 -2.12 0.95
C ALA A 11 10.18 -3.50 0.29
N ASP A 12 11.02 -4.38 0.81
CA ASP A 12 11.12 -5.76 0.32
C ASP A 12 10.04 -6.65 0.95
N ILE A 13 9.90 -7.86 0.41
CA ILE A 13 8.89 -8.82 0.87
C ILE A 13 9.08 -9.20 2.34
N THR A 14 10.32 -9.24 2.83
CA THR A 14 10.62 -9.52 4.24
C THR A 14 10.03 -8.43 5.12
N THR A 15 10.27 -7.17 4.77
CA THR A 15 9.72 -5.99 5.46
C THR A 15 8.19 -6.01 5.45
N TYR A 16 7.56 -6.31 4.30
CA TYR A 16 6.10 -6.42 4.21
C TYR A 16 5.52 -7.51 5.13
N ASN A 17 6.24 -8.62 5.28
CA ASN A 17 5.84 -9.74 6.13
C ASN A 17 6.04 -9.41 7.62
N ASP A 18 7.19 -8.86 8.00
CA ASP A 18 7.52 -8.49 9.38
C ASP A 18 6.53 -7.45 9.94
N LEU A 19 6.07 -6.54 9.09
CA LEU A 19 5.05 -5.54 9.43
C LEU A 19 3.61 -6.04 9.29
N HIS A 20 3.41 -7.30 8.88
CA HIS A 20 2.08 -7.91 8.69
C HIS A 20 1.14 -7.07 7.78
N ILE A 21 1.67 -6.50 6.71
CA ILE A 21 0.90 -5.58 5.84
C ILE A 21 -0.28 -6.29 5.18
N PHE A 22 -0.04 -7.48 4.58
CA PHE A 22 -1.04 -8.30 3.89
C PHE A 22 -1.22 -9.68 4.54
N GLN A 23 -1.16 -9.75 5.87
CA GLN A 23 -1.33 -11.02 6.60
C GLN A 23 -2.70 -11.66 6.29
N SER A 24 -2.74 -12.99 6.21
CA SER A 24 -3.94 -13.77 5.91
C SER A 24 -4.94 -13.73 7.06
N GLU A 25 -4.47 -13.76 8.30
CA GLU A 25 -5.29 -13.56 9.48
C GLU A 25 -5.74 -12.11 9.60
N GLU A 26 -7.04 -11.87 9.38
CA GLU A 26 -7.59 -10.51 9.25
C GLU A 26 -7.32 -9.64 10.47
N GLU A 27 -7.32 -10.22 11.68
CA GLU A 27 -7.05 -9.53 12.94
C GLU A 27 -5.62 -8.97 13.05
N TYR A 28 -4.67 -9.52 12.29
CA TYR A 28 -3.26 -9.09 12.33
C TYR A 28 -2.84 -8.31 11.09
N SER A 29 -3.68 -8.27 10.06
CA SER A 29 -3.40 -7.58 8.80
C SER A 29 -3.66 -6.08 8.90
N ILE A 30 -2.62 -5.27 8.68
CA ILE A 30 -2.78 -3.81 8.64
C ILE A 30 -3.72 -3.40 7.49
N PHE A 31 -3.61 -4.05 6.33
CA PHE A 31 -4.51 -3.81 5.20
C PHE A 31 -5.97 -4.03 5.58
N ASN A 32 -6.31 -5.16 6.22
CA ASN A 32 -7.70 -5.44 6.59
C ASN A 32 -8.21 -4.48 7.67
N LYS A 33 -7.38 -4.09 8.64
CA LYS A 33 -7.73 -3.09 9.66
C LYS A 33 -8.05 -1.71 9.07
N LEU A 34 -7.40 -1.34 7.98
CA LEU A 34 -7.56 -0.03 7.33
C LEU A 34 -8.50 -0.05 6.12
N ASN A 35 -8.99 -1.23 5.72
CA ASN A 35 -9.90 -1.37 4.60
C ASN A 35 -11.36 -1.09 5.00
N PHE A 36 -11.77 0.18 4.86
CA PHE A 36 -13.16 0.61 5.05
C PHE A 36 -13.96 0.78 3.75
N THR A 37 -13.39 0.33 2.62
CA THR A 37 -14.00 0.49 1.30
C THR A 37 -15.33 -0.27 1.19
N LYS A 38 -16.25 0.23 0.36
CA LYS A 38 -17.59 -0.36 0.17
C LYS A 38 -17.75 -1.14 -1.14
N THR A 39 -16.74 -1.09 -2.01
CA THR A 39 -16.75 -1.73 -3.33
C THR A 39 -15.49 -2.56 -3.52
N GLY A 40 -15.58 -3.62 -4.33
CA GLY A 40 -14.42 -4.45 -4.67
C GLY A 40 -13.33 -3.65 -5.39
N GLU A 41 -13.71 -2.71 -6.25
CA GLU A 41 -12.77 -1.82 -6.94
C GLU A 41 -12.05 -0.88 -5.96
N GLY A 42 -12.76 -0.33 -4.96
CA GLY A 42 -12.14 0.46 -3.91
C GLY A 42 -11.10 -0.34 -3.13
N LYS A 43 -11.44 -1.59 -2.75
CA LYS A 43 -10.51 -2.52 -2.09
C LYS A 43 -9.27 -2.80 -2.95
N HIS A 44 -9.45 -2.96 -4.26
CA HIS A 44 -8.35 -3.18 -5.20
C HIS A 44 -7.39 -1.97 -5.26
N TRP A 45 -7.92 -0.75 -5.36
CA TRP A 45 -7.09 0.45 -5.35
C TRP A 45 -6.37 0.66 -4.01
N LEU A 46 -7.05 0.42 -2.89
CA LEU A 46 -6.42 0.47 -1.57
C LEU A 46 -5.26 -0.51 -1.47
N HIS A 47 -5.43 -1.73 -1.98
CA HIS A 47 -4.36 -2.73 -2.01
C HIS A 47 -3.15 -2.23 -2.81
N ASN A 48 -3.38 -1.62 -3.96
CA ASN A 48 -2.31 -1.04 -4.78
C ASN A 48 -1.56 0.08 -4.05
N PHE A 49 -2.24 0.94 -3.27
CA PHE A 49 -1.58 1.97 -2.47
C PHE A 49 -0.71 1.40 -1.36
N PHE A 50 -1.12 0.29 -0.75
CA PHE A 50 -0.29 -0.40 0.26
C PHE A 50 0.89 -1.12 -0.37
N GLN A 51 0.73 -1.68 -1.57
CA GLN A 51 1.79 -2.41 -2.28
C GLN A 51 2.83 -1.47 -2.90
N TYR A 52 2.41 -0.26 -3.26
CA TYR A 52 3.26 0.75 -3.90
C TYR A 52 3.07 2.13 -3.23
N PRO A 53 3.52 2.32 -1.97
CA PRO A 53 3.35 3.58 -1.28
C PRO A 53 4.07 4.73 -2.01
N PHE A 54 3.47 5.91 -1.99
CA PHE A 54 4.08 7.09 -2.59
C PHE A 54 5.31 7.54 -1.80
N SER A 55 6.31 8.05 -2.52
CA SER A 55 7.46 8.72 -1.92
C SER A 55 7.48 10.24 -2.18
N ASP A 56 6.72 10.69 -3.19
CA ASP A 56 6.63 12.11 -3.55
C ASP A 56 5.70 12.84 -2.58
N PRO A 57 6.18 13.85 -1.83
CA PRO A 57 5.35 14.63 -0.91
C PRO A 57 4.14 15.29 -1.56
N LYS A 58 4.16 15.57 -2.88
CA LYS A 58 3.03 16.14 -3.63
C LYS A 58 1.90 15.15 -3.89
N LEU A 59 2.21 13.84 -3.85
CA LEU A 59 1.21 12.78 -3.94
C LEU A 59 0.62 12.43 -2.57
N ILE A 60 1.30 12.85 -1.50
CA ILE A 60 0.91 12.59 -0.11
C ILE A 60 0.06 13.73 0.46
N ASN A 61 0.36 14.99 0.10
CA ASN A 61 -0.31 16.20 0.61
C ASN A 61 -1.09 16.95 -0.47
#